data_AF-A0A525C5F7-F1
#
_entry.id   AF-A0A525C5F7-F1
#
_cell.length_a   1.000
_cell.length_b   1.000
_cell.length_c   1.000
_cell.angle_alpha   90.00
_cell.angle_beta   90.00
_cell.angle_gamma   90.00
#
_symmetry.space_group_name_H-M   'P 1'
#
loop_
_entity.id
_entity.type
_entity.pdbx_description
1 polymer ?
#
loop_
_entity_poly.entity_id
_entity_poly.type
_entity_poly.pdbx_seq_one_letter_code
_entity_poly.pdbx_strand_id
1 'polypeptide(L)'
;MKIHEHAARTKKLYGVKGVDIHKWVDQYFNKWRFWLVLITENRSFYNPYTHRHHLHYKEALPLAIEKFKHKYSEDIIEKVLFQHIRDDYHGYLPSKSDFNDPEFLDKYHRW
;
A
#
# COMPACT_ATOMS: atom_id res chain seq x y z
N MET A 1 -3.81 6.33 1.24
CA MET A 1 -3.76 7.68 0.64
C MET A 1 -3.88 7.52 -0.89
N LYS A 2 -4.07 8.56 -1.72
CA LYS A 2 -4.13 8.35 -3.19
C LYS A 2 -2.71 8.20 -3.75
N ILE A 3 -2.56 7.45 -4.85
CA ILE A 3 -1.25 7.18 -5.50
C ILE A 3 -0.44 8.46 -5.78
N HIS A 4 -1.08 9.55 -6.21
CA HIS A 4 -0.37 10.80 -6.53
C HIS A 4 0.16 11.50 -5.27
N GLU A 5 -0.53 11.37 -4.14
CA GLU A 5 -0.11 11.92 -2.85
C GLU A 5 1.09 11.12 -2.31
N HIS A 6 1.05 9.78 -2.43
CA HIS A 6 2.20 8.92 -2.11
C HIS A 6 3.42 9.34 -2.93
N ALA A 7 3.27 9.40 -4.24
CA ALA A 7 4.37 9.77 -5.13
C ALA A 7 4.92 11.17 -4.86
N ALA A 8 4.06 12.14 -4.51
CA ALA A 8 4.48 13.49 -4.15
C ALA A 8 5.29 13.51 -2.85
N ARG A 9 4.83 12.76 -1.83
CA ARG A 9 5.53 12.64 -0.55
C ARG A 9 6.87 11.93 -0.69
N THR A 10 6.92 10.80 -1.40
CA THR A 10 8.15 10.07 -1.70
C THR A 10 9.16 10.96 -2.42
N LYS A 11 8.71 11.77 -3.40
CA LYS A 11 9.59 12.73 -4.09
C LYS A 11 10.16 13.78 -3.12
N LYS A 12 9.35 14.29 -2.20
CA LYS A 12 9.79 15.27 -1.20
C LYS A 12 10.87 14.68 -0.27
N LEU A 13 10.76 13.40 0.09
CA LEU A 13 11.67 12.74 1.03
C LEU A 13 12.94 12.20 0.37
N TYR A 14 12.84 11.64 -0.84
CA TYR A 14 13.92 10.87 -1.46
C TYR A 14 14.30 11.33 -2.87
N GLY A 15 13.70 12.42 -3.36
CA GLY A 15 13.97 12.93 -4.72
C GLY A 15 13.35 12.13 -5.86
N VAL A 16 12.73 10.98 -5.58
CA VAL A 16 12.12 10.08 -6.57
C VAL A 16 10.62 9.91 -6.33
N LYS A 17 9.82 9.85 -7.41
CA LYS A 17 8.36 9.64 -7.30
C LYS A 17 7.95 8.18 -7.11
N GLY A 18 8.63 7.24 -7.79
CA GLY A 18 8.32 5.80 -7.71
C GLY A 18 6.85 5.43 -8.01
N VAL A 19 6.18 6.15 -8.92
CA VAL A 19 4.73 6.03 -9.17
C VAL A 19 4.30 4.61 -9.55
N ASP A 20 5.14 3.92 -10.32
CA ASP A 20 4.91 2.54 -10.74
C ASP A 20 4.98 1.54 -9.58
N ILE A 21 5.89 1.75 -8.63
CA ILE A 21 5.93 0.96 -7.39
C ILE A 21 4.65 1.21 -6.58
N HIS A 22 4.23 2.46 -6.38
CA HIS A 22 2.97 2.77 -5.68
C HIS A 22 1.75 2.11 -6.35
N LYS A 23 1.66 2.19 -7.69
CA LYS A 23 0.59 1.51 -8.46
C LYS A 23 0.62 0.01 -8.29
N TRP A 24 1.81 -0.58 -8.22
CA TRP A 24 1.99 -2.02 -8.06
C TRP A 24 1.60 -2.48 -6.65
N VAL A 25 1.93 -1.72 -5.60
CA VAL A 25 1.51 -2.05 -4.24
C VAL A 25 -0.02 -2.03 -4.11
N ASP A 26 -0.68 -1.04 -4.73
CA ASP A 26 -2.15 -0.89 -4.73
C ASP A 26 -2.89 -1.72 -5.80
N GLN A 27 -2.20 -2.55 -6.59
CA GLN A 27 -2.78 -3.16 -7.80
C GLN A 27 -4.02 -4.04 -7.52
N TYR A 28 -4.16 -4.55 -6.29
CA TYR A 28 -5.26 -5.39 -5.86
C TYR A 28 -6.50 -4.59 -5.38
N PHE A 29 -6.42 -3.26 -5.35
CA PHE A 29 -7.54 -2.41 -4.97
C PHE A 29 -8.65 -2.42 -6.04
N ASN A 30 -9.85 -2.84 -5.66
CA ASN A 30 -10.99 -2.91 -6.58
C ASN A 30 -11.75 -1.59 -6.61
N LYS A 31 -11.38 -0.71 -7.54
CA LYS A 31 -11.99 0.62 -7.71
C LYS A 31 -13.50 0.54 -7.97
N TRP A 32 -13.95 -0.45 -8.74
CA TRP A 32 -15.36 -0.57 -9.13
C TRP A 32 -16.23 -0.95 -7.93
N ARG A 33 -15.79 -1.94 -7.14
CA ARG A 33 -16.49 -2.33 -5.92
C ARG A 33 -16.43 -1.24 -4.84
N PHE A 34 -15.30 -0.53 -4.71
CA PHE A 34 -15.23 0.62 -3.82
C PHE A 34 -16.22 1.72 -4.26
N TRP A 35 -16.30 2.01 -5.56
CA TRP A 35 -17.28 2.95 -6.09
C TRP A 35 -18.73 2.51 -5.81
N LEU A 36 -19.04 1.22 -5.94
CA LEU A 36 -20.35 0.67 -5.56
C LEU A 36 -20.68 0.93 -4.08
N VAL A 37 -19.73 0.74 -3.16
CA VAL A 37 -19.95 1.08 -1.74
C VAL A 37 -20.24 2.57 -1.58
N LEU A 38 -19.55 3.45 -2.30
CA LEU A 38 -19.77 4.90 -2.20
C LEU A 38 -21.15 5.34 -2.70
N ILE A 39 -21.64 4.77 -3.81
CA ILE A 39 -22.95 5.17 -4.37
C ILE A 39 -24.14 4.53 -3.64
N THR A 40 -23.95 3.34 -3.07
CA THR A 40 -25.04 2.59 -2.42
C THR A 40 -25.03 2.72 -0.90
N GLU A 41 -23.94 3.28 -0.34
CA GLU A 41 -23.63 3.30 1.10
C GLU A 41 -23.59 1.90 1.76
N ASN A 42 -23.63 0.82 0.96
CA ASN A 42 -23.65 -0.54 1.45
C ASN A 42 -22.23 -1.12 1.53
N ARG A 43 -21.69 -1.16 2.75
CA ARG A 43 -20.36 -1.68 3.06
C ARG A 43 -20.20 -3.19 2.84
N SER A 44 -21.27 -3.96 2.61
CA SER A 44 -21.15 -5.40 2.35
C SER A 44 -20.52 -5.72 0.98
N PHE A 45 -20.52 -4.78 0.03
CA PHE A 45 -20.00 -5.01 -1.32
C PHE A 45 -18.47 -5.07 -1.38
N TYR A 46 -17.77 -4.46 -0.43
CA TYR A 46 -16.31 -4.41 -0.43
C TYR A 46 -15.76 -3.98 0.93
N ASN A 47 -14.50 -4.30 1.21
CA ASN A 47 -13.69 -3.68 2.26
C ASN A 47 -12.40 -3.13 1.61
N PRO A 48 -12.11 -1.80 1.61
CA PRO A 48 -10.98 -1.21 0.91
C PRO A 48 -9.67 -1.62 1.54
N TYR A 49 -9.64 -2.15 2.77
CA TYR A 49 -8.41 -2.55 3.41
C TYR A 49 -7.97 -3.97 3.01
N THR A 50 -8.89 -4.78 2.45
CA THR A 50 -8.60 -6.17 2.05
C THR A 50 -7.43 -6.31 1.09
N HIS A 51 -7.26 -5.39 0.15
CA HIS A 51 -6.16 -5.43 -0.81
C HIS A 51 -4.78 -5.28 -0.13
N ARG A 52 -4.72 -4.67 1.06
CA ARG A 52 -3.47 -4.43 1.77
C ARG A 52 -2.78 -5.72 2.21
N HIS A 53 -3.56 -6.80 2.39
CA HIS A 53 -3.04 -8.13 2.73
C HIS A 53 -2.09 -8.72 1.67
N HIS A 54 -2.07 -8.18 0.45
CA HIS A 54 -1.26 -8.73 -0.64
C HIS A 54 0.17 -8.21 -0.68
N LEU A 55 0.38 -6.91 -0.51
CA LEU A 55 1.70 -6.27 -0.71
C LEU A 55 2.03 -5.17 0.31
N HIS A 56 1.13 -4.85 1.24
CA HIS A 56 1.39 -3.81 2.23
C HIS A 56 2.05 -4.36 3.50
N TYR A 57 3.12 -5.13 3.34
CA TYR A 57 3.92 -5.65 4.44
C TYR A 57 5.40 -5.66 4.08
N LYS A 58 6.28 -5.58 5.07
CA LYS A 58 7.74 -5.46 4.87
C LYS A 58 8.33 -6.64 4.09
N GLU A 59 7.80 -7.85 4.27
CA GLU A 59 8.23 -9.05 3.57
C GLU A 59 7.88 -9.04 2.06
N ALA A 60 7.17 -8.02 1.56
CA ALA A 60 6.95 -7.82 0.13
C ALA A 60 8.18 -7.21 -0.59
N LEU A 61 9.20 -6.76 0.16
CA LEU A 61 10.40 -6.13 -0.42
C LEU A 61 11.12 -6.98 -1.48
N PRO A 62 11.39 -8.30 -1.27
CA PRO A 62 12.03 -9.10 -2.30
C PRO A 62 11.22 -9.19 -3.60
N LEU A 63 9.88 -9.19 -3.50
CA LEU A 63 8.99 -9.19 -4.66
C LEU A 63 9.09 -7.85 -5.42
N ALA A 64 9.15 -6.74 -4.69
CA ALA A 64 9.32 -5.42 -5.28
C ALA A 64 10.69 -5.28 -5.96
N ILE A 65 11.76 -5.76 -5.30
CA ILE A 65 13.12 -5.77 -5.87
C ILE A 65 13.11 -6.55 -7.18
N GLU A 66 12.62 -7.79 -7.19
CA GLU A 66 12.57 -8.59 -8.40
C GLU A 66 11.78 -7.90 -9.52
N LYS A 67 10.64 -7.28 -9.17
CA LYS A 67 9.77 -6.60 -10.13
C LYS A 67 10.43 -5.37 -10.75
N PHE A 68 11.24 -4.63 -10.00
CA PHE A 68 11.70 -3.28 -10.37
C PHE A 68 13.21 -3.10 -10.48
N LYS A 69 14.03 -4.14 -10.20
CA LYS A 69 15.51 -4.10 -10.28
C LYS A 69 16.05 -3.68 -11.65
N HIS A 70 15.27 -3.84 -12.71
CA HIS A 70 15.63 -3.42 -14.06
C HIS A 70 15.53 -1.89 -14.26
N LYS A 71 14.93 -1.15 -13.32
CA LYS A 71 14.61 0.28 -13.45
C LYS A 71 15.13 1.14 -12.30
N TYR A 72 15.18 0.59 -11.09
CA TYR A 72 15.61 1.30 -9.90
C TYR A 72 16.64 0.46 -9.14
N SER A 73 17.52 1.13 -8.37
CA SER A 73 18.37 0.45 -7.39
C SER A 73 17.51 -0.13 -6.26
N GLU A 74 18.02 -1.16 -5.60
CA GLU A 74 17.33 -1.80 -4.46
C GLU A 74 16.99 -0.79 -3.35
N ASP A 75 17.91 0.13 -3.05
CA ASP A 75 17.69 1.23 -2.09
C ASP A 75 16.49 2.12 -2.45
N ILE A 76 16.33 2.47 -3.73
CA ILE A 76 15.17 3.25 -4.17
C ILE A 76 13.89 2.43 -4.07
N ILE A 77 13.93 1.15 -4.45
CA ILE A 77 12.77 0.26 -4.38
C ILE A 77 12.30 0.13 -2.93
N GLU A 78 13.23 -0.10 -2.01
CA GLU A 78 12.96 -0.20 -0.57
C GLU A 78 12.34 1.10 -0.04
N LYS A 79 12.98 2.24 -0.30
CA LYS A 79 12.49 3.55 0.16
C LYS A 79 11.07 3.82 -0.31
N VAL A 80 10.78 3.58 -1.59
CA VAL A 80 9.45 3.84 -2.16
C VAL A 80 8.41 2.87 -1.59
N LEU A 81 8.70 1.57 -1.54
CA LEU A 81 7.79 0.55 -1.00
C LEU A 81 7.47 0.84 0.47
N PHE A 82 8.50 0.97 1.30
CA PHE A 82 8.30 1.17 2.74
C PHE A 82 7.66 2.51 3.04
N GLN A 83 7.96 3.56 2.27
CA GLN A 83 7.28 4.84 2.46
C GLN A 83 5.80 4.76 2.11
N HIS A 84 5.44 4.07 1.02
CA HIS A 84 4.04 3.84 0.68
C HIS A 84 3.29 3.15 1.82
N ILE A 85 3.86 2.06 2.34
CA ILE A 85 3.26 1.31 3.43
C ILE A 85 3.17 2.20 4.67
N ARG A 86 4.25 2.87 5.08
CA ARG A 86 4.23 3.76 6.24
C ARG A 86 3.20 4.87 6.12
N ASP A 87 3.03 5.45 4.94
CA ASP A 87 2.01 6.47 4.73
C ASP A 87 0.60 5.93 5.03
N ASP A 88 0.34 4.68 4.68
CA ASP A 88 -0.95 4.02 4.85
C ASP A 88 -1.21 3.50 6.27
N TYR A 89 -0.18 3.46 7.11
CA TYR A 89 -0.20 2.96 8.49
C TYR A 89 0.40 3.96 9.49
N HIS A 90 0.33 5.26 9.20
CA HIS A 90 0.76 6.33 10.11
C HIS A 90 2.21 6.18 10.64
N GLY A 91 3.12 5.76 9.76
CA GLY A 91 4.54 5.55 10.08
C GLY A 91 4.89 4.12 10.49
N TYR A 92 3.90 3.28 10.81
CA TYR A 92 4.12 1.88 11.11
C TYR A 92 4.44 1.08 9.85
N LEU A 93 5.34 0.11 9.95
CA LEU A 93 5.71 -0.79 8.86
C LEU A 93 5.28 -2.22 9.23
N PRO A 94 4.07 -2.64 8.83
CA PRO A 94 3.54 -3.96 9.17
C PRO A 94 4.36 -5.11 8.59
N SER A 95 4.36 -6.20 9.35
CA SER A 95 4.71 -7.55 8.93
C SER A 95 3.51 -8.25 8.33
N LYS A 96 3.75 -9.34 7.58
CA LYS A 96 2.69 -10.19 7.06
C LYS A 96 1.83 -10.81 8.17
N SER A 97 2.41 -11.09 9.33
CA SER A 97 1.68 -11.67 10.48
C SER A 97 0.69 -10.70 11.12
N ASP A 98 0.92 -9.38 11.02
CA ASP A 98 0.02 -8.38 11.61
C ASP A 98 -1.39 -8.45 11.01
N PHE A 99 -1.51 -8.91 9.76
CA PHE A 99 -2.79 -9.09 9.09
C PHE A 99 -3.63 -10.25 9.66
N ASN A 100 -3.08 -11.03 10.59
CA ASN A 100 -3.80 -12.05 11.36
C ASN A 100 -4.05 -11.59 12.81
N ASP A 101 -3.55 -10.43 13.22
CA ASP A 101 -3.71 -9.88 14.57
C ASP A 101 -5.00 -9.05 14.66
N PRO A 102 -5.98 -9.45 15.48
CA PRO A 102 -7.22 -8.69 15.66
C PRO A 102 -7.01 -7.25 16.13
N GLU A 103 -5.99 -6.97 16.96
CA GLU A 103 -5.73 -5.62 17.45
C GLU A 103 -5.19 -4.71 16.33
N PHE A 104 -4.31 -5.25 15.49
CA PHE A 104 -3.83 -4.56 14.29
C PHE A 104 -4.98 -4.24 13.33
N LEU A 105 -5.85 -5.22 13.08
CA LEU A 105 -7.00 -5.06 12.20
C LEU A 105 -8.01 -4.04 12.75
N ASP A 106 -8.32 -4.07 14.05
CA ASP A 106 -9.20 -3.06 14.66
C ASP A 106 -8.58 -1.65 14.60
N LYS A 107 -7.26 -1.53 14.80
CA LYS A 107 -6.58 -0.24 14.77
C LYS A 107 -6.50 0.38 13.38
N TYR A 108 -6.20 -0.41 12.35
CA TYR A 108 -5.85 0.12 11.03
C TYR A 108 -6.86 -0.20 9.93
N HIS A 109 -7.68 -1.24 10.08
CA HIS A 109 -8.57 -1.75 9.02
C HIS A 109 -10.06 -1.70 9.39
N ARG A 110 -10.39 -1.00 10.47
CA ARG A 110 -11.76 -0.77 10.88
C ARG A 110 -12.46 0.16 9.88
N TRP A 111 -13.58 -0.32 9.34
CA TRP A 111 -14.49 0.46 8.51
C TRP A 111 -15.63 1.01 9.38
#